data_AF-A0A950U1B9-F1
#
_entry.id   AF-A0A950U1B9-F1
#
_cell.length_a   1.000
_cell.length_b   1.000
_cell.length_c   1.000
_cell.angle_alpha   90.00
_cell.angle_beta   90.00
_cell.angle_gamma   90.00
#
_symmetry.space_group_name_H-M   'P 1'
#
loop_
_entity.id
_entity.type
_entity.pdbx_description
1 polymer ?
#
loop_
_entity_poly.entity_id
_entity_poly.type
_entity_poly.pdbx_seq_one_letter_code
_entity_poly.pdbx_strand_id
1 'polypeptide(L)'
;MMQRQGGDRVRAPERRPAAAPVRERTSPREFLSEVRGELRKVAWPSRQEVINSTTVVLIAVIFMALLIFGFDYLSAKFTLFLFG
;
A
#
# COMPACT_ATOMS: atom_id res chain seq x y z
N MET A 1 -21.04 70.66 31.07
CA MET A 1 -19.75 70.23 31.66
C MET A 1 -20.05 69.25 32.79
N MET A 2 -19.27 68.16 32.90
CA MET A 2 -19.28 67.08 33.93
C MET A 2 -20.44 66.08 33.83
N GLN A 3 -20.29 64.89 33.21
CA GLN A 3 -19.54 63.68 33.62
C GLN A 3 -19.92 63.13 35.00
N ARG A 4 -20.45 61.90 35.00
CA ARG A 4 -20.01 60.71 35.80
C ARG A 4 -21.01 59.57 35.54
N GLN A 5 -20.65 58.57 34.74
CA GLN A 5 -19.93 57.35 35.12
C GLN A 5 -20.55 56.56 36.29
N GLY A 6 -20.73 55.26 36.04
CA GLY A 6 -20.89 54.21 37.05
C GLY A 6 -22.28 53.58 36.96
N GLY A 7 -22.55 52.51 36.22
CA GLY A 7 -21.67 51.36 35.98
C GLY A 7 -21.87 50.36 37.13
N ASP A 8 -22.98 49.62 37.09
CA ASP A 8 -23.14 48.46 37.96
C ASP A 8 -23.12 47.17 37.15
N ARG A 9 -22.37 46.24 37.72
CA ARG A 9 -21.73 45.11 37.09
C ARG A 9 -22.71 43.94 37.09
N VAL A 10 -23.14 43.49 35.92
CA VAL A 10 -23.62 42.12 35.79
C VAL A 10 -22.59 41.34 35.01
N ARG A 11 -21.84 40.56 35.79
CA ARG A 11 -20.82 39.60 35.39
C ARG A 11 -21.45 38.61 34.39
N ALA A 12 -21.19 38.81 33.11
CA ALA A 12 -21.54 37.82 32.10
C ALA A 12 -20.77 36.51 32.39
N PRO A 13 -21.43 35.35 32.32
CA PRO A 13 -20.83 34.08 32.72
C PRO A 13 -19.65 33.76 31.80
N GLU A 14 -18.56 33.35 32.44
CA GLU A 14 -17.31 32.84 31.89
C GLU A 14 -17.57 32.01 30.62
N ARG A 15 -17.08 32.49 29.47
CA ARG A 15 -17.09 31.71 28.23
C ARG A 15 -16.25 30.46 28.50
N ARG A 16 -16.94 29.32 28.60
CA ARG A 16 -16.36 27.97 28.74
C ARG A 16 -15.19 27.82 27.76
N PRO A 17 -14.07 27.21 28.18
CA PRO A 17 -12.90 27.04 27.33
C PRO A 17 -13.33 26.33 26.04
N ALA A 18 -12.90 26.87 24.91
CA ALA A 18 -13.15 26.34 23.59
C ALA A 18 -12.87 24.82 23.60
N ALA A 19 -13.92 24.03 23.36
CA ALA A 19 -13.78 22.61 23.15
C ALA A 19 -12.71 22.38 22.07
N ALA A 20 -11.68 21.60 22.41
CA ALA A 20 -10.60 21.26 21.51
C ALA A 20 -11.19 20.75 20.18
N PRO A 21 -10.69 21.20 19.02
CA PRO A 21 -11.23 20.76 17.74
C PRO A 21 -11.12 19.24 17.66
N VAL A 22 -12.27 18.61 17.37
CA VAL A 22 -12.40 17.18 17.11
C VAL A 22 -11.34 16.80 16.09
N ARG A 23 -10.47 15.84 16.43
CA ARG A 23 -9.46 15.27 15.52
C ARG A 23 -10.13 14.97 14.19
N GLU A 24 -9.79 15.78 13.20
CA GLU A 24 -10.24 15.66 11.83
C GLU A 24 -9.74 14.31 11.32
N ARG A 25 -10.65 13.33 11.25
CA ARG A 25 -10.35 12.05 10.63
C ARG A 25 -10.14 12.35 9.15
N THR A 26 -8.93 12.15 8.63
CA THR A 26 -8.57 12.35 7.23
C THR A 26 -9.68 11.81 6.35
N SER A 27 -10.26 12.69 5.53
CA SER A 27 -11.37 12.29 4.67
C SER A 27 -10.87 11.27 3.64
N PRO A 28 -11.69 10.30 3.19
CA PRO A 28 -11.26 9.33 2.18
C PRO A 28 -10.71 9.98 0.89
N ARG A 29 -11.22 11.16 0.54
CA ARG A 29 -10.74 11.95 -0.61
C ARG A 29 -9.32 12.48 -0.40
N GLU A 30 -9.02 12.94 0.81
CA GLU A 30 -7.70 13.45 1.20
C GLU A 30 -6.69 12.30 1.24
N PHE A 31 -7.06 11.17 1.83
CA PHE A 31 -6.26 9.93 1.82
C PHE A 31 -5.92 9.45 0.39
N LEU A 32 -6.89 9.44 -0.52
CA LEU A 32 -6.68 9.10 -1.94
C LEU A 32 -5.70 10.06 -2.62
N SER A 33 -5.75 11.35 -2.26
CA SER A 33 -4.84 12.36 -2.80
C SER A 33 -3.40 12.19 -2.29
N GLU A 34 -3.26 11.84 -1.01
CA GLU A 34 -1.97 11.50 -0.38
C GLU A 34 -1.37 10.22 -1.00
N VAL A 35 -2.17 9.15 -1.14
CA VAL A 35 -1.74 7.89 -1.78
C VAL A 35 -1.30 8.12 -3.22
N ARG A 36 -2.04 8.93 -3.99
CA ARG A 36 -1.64 9.29 -5.37
C ARG A 36 -0.33 10.09 -5.40
N GLY A 37 -0.09 10.95 -4.40
CA GLY A 37 1.18 11.64 -4.22
C GLY A 37 2.34 10.67 -3.98
N GLU A 38 2.12 9.66 -3.13
CA GLU A 38 3.14 8.65 -2.80
C GLU A 38 3.39 7.65 -3.93
N LEU A 39 2.34 7.25 -4.66
CA LEU A 39 2.44 6.38 -5.84
C LEU A 39 3.28 6.99 -6.97
N ARG A 40 3.41 8.32 -7.03
CA ARG A 40 4.30 8.99 -7.99
C ARG A 40 5.78 8.83 -7.64
N LYS A 41 6.11 8.50 -6.39
CA LYS A 41 7.48 8.18 -5.96
C LYS A 41 7.88 6.75 -6.32
N VAL A 42 6.93 5.89 -6.68
CA VAL A 42 7.19 4.52 -7.12
C VAL A 42 7.82 4.57 -8.51
N ALA A 43 9.04 4.09 -8.62
CA ALA A 43 9.70 3.86 -9.90
C ALA A 43 9.08 2.63 -10.56
N TRP A 44 8.12 2.84 -11.44
CA TRP A 44 7.54 1.76 -12.23
C TRP A 44 8.56 1.28 -13.26
N PRO A 45 8.79 -0.03 -13.36
CA PRO A 45 9.81 -0.58 -14.23
C PRO A 45 9.48 -0.26 -15.70
N SER A 46 10.53 -0.08 -16.50
CA SER A 46 10.36 0.10 -17.94
C SER A 46 9.82 -1.18 -18.58
N ARG A 47 9.14 -1.07 -19.74
CA ARG A 47 8.66 -2.25 -20.48
C ARG A 47 9.78 -3.25 -20.75
N GLN A 48 11.00 -2.77 -20.97
CA GLN A 48 12.16 -3.60 -21.22
C GLN A 48 12.59 -4.38 -19.97
N GLU A 49 12.59 -3.75 -18.78
CA GLU A 49 12.90 -4.45 -17.53
C GLU A 49 11.90 -5.58 -17.23
N VAL A 50 10.61 -5.33 -17.48
CA VAL A 50 9.57 -6.35 -17.31
C VAL A 50 9.78 -7.52 -18.29
N ILE A 51 10.09 -7.24 -19.55
CA ILE A 51 10.39 -8.29 -20.54
C ILE A 51 11.63 -9.08 -20.16
N ASN A 52 12.71 -8.40 -19.74
CA ASN A 52 13.96 -9.07 -19.38
C ASN A 52 13.77 -9.98 -18.14
N SER A 53 13.13 -9.47 -17.09
CA SER A 53 12.88 -10.22 -15.87
C SER A 53 11.96 -11.43 -16.12
N THR A 54 10.90 -11.27 -16.92
CA THR A 54 10.00 -12.38 -17.28
C THR A 54 10.66 -13.41 -18.20
N THR A 55 11.56 -12.98 -19.09
CA THR A 55 12.31 -13.89 -19.98
C THR A 55 13.20 -14.84 -19.20
N VAL A 56 13.93 -14.33 -18.20
CA VAL A 56 14.78 -15.19 -17.34
C VAL A 56 13.93 -16.21 -16.58
N VAL A 57 12.78 -15.78 -16.06
CA VAL A 57 11.85 -16.69 -15.36
C VAL A 57 11.31 -17.76 -16.30
N LEU A 58 10.91 -17.40 -17.52
CA LEU A 58 10.43 -18.36 -18.53
C LEU A 58 11.49 -19.42 -18.85
N ILE A 59 12.75 -19.01 -19.03
CA ILE A 59 13.86 -19.95 -19.26
C ILE A 59 14.02 -20.91 -18.08
N ALA A 60 14.01 -20.39 -16.86
CA ALA A 60 14.13 -21.20 -15.65
C ALA A 60 12.99 -22.21 -15.50
N VAL A 61 11.74 -21.80 -15.79
CA VAL A 61 10.57 -22.68 -15.74
C VAL A 61 10.65 -23.78 -16.79
N ILE A 62 11.02 -23.46 -18.02
CA ILE A 62 11.19 -24.46 -19.10
C ILE A 62 12.28 -25.45 -18.73
N PHE A 63 13.42 -24.96 -18.23
CA PHE A 63 14.52 -25.81 -17.78
C PHE A 63 14.09 -26.77 -16.67
N MET A 64 13.41 -26.27 -15.64
CA MET A 64 12.90 -27.09 -14.54
C MET A 64 11.89 -28.12 -15.03
N ALA A 65 10.98 -27.73 -15.93
CA ALA A 65 9.99 -28.63 -16.51
C ALA A 65 10.65 -29.78 -17.28
N LEU A 66 11.70 -29.49 -18.07
CA LEU A 66 12.46 -30.51 -18.79
C LEU A 66 13.21 -31.46 -17.85
N LEU A 67 13.79 -30.95 -16.77
CA LEU A 67 14.44 -31.78 -15.75
C LEU A 67 13.46 -32.73 -15.07
N ILE A 68 12.32 -32.22 -14.61
CA ILE A 68 11.27 -33.02 -13.98
C ILE A 68 10.75 -34.07 -14.97
N PHE A 69 10.44 -33.65 -16.20
CA PHE A 69 9.99 -34.57 -17.24
C PHE A 69 10.99 -35.70 -17.51
N GLY A 70 12.29 -35.38 -17.60
CA GLY A 70 13.34 -36.37 -17.77
C GLY A 70 13.42 -37.34 -16.59
N PHE A 71 13.31 -36.82 -15.37
CA PHE A 71 13.31 -37.62 -14.15
C PHE A 71 12.08 -38.55 -14.06
N ASP A 72 10.90 -38.04 -14.36
CA ASP A 72 9.65 -38.80 -14.37
C ASP A 72 9.68 -39.90 -15.44
N TYR A 73 10.17 -39.58 -16.63
CA TYR A 73 10.33 -40.55 -17.71
C TYR A 73 11.31 -41.67 -17.33
N LEU A 74 12.45 -41.31 -16.74
CA LEU A 74 13.43 -42.29 -16.29
C LEU A 74 12.87 -43.15 -15.16
N SER A 75 12.18 -42.55 -14.20
CA SER A 75 11.56 -43.24 -13.07
C SER A 75 10.46 -44.20 -13.53
N ALA A 76 9.65 -43.81 -14.51
CA ALA A 76 8.61 -44.66 -15.10
C ALA A 76 9.23 -45.88 -15.80
N LYS A 77 10.28 -45.67 -16.61
CA LYS A 77 10.99 -46.76 -17.30
C LYS A 77 11.70 -47.69 -16.31
N PHE A 78 12.33 -47.12 -15.28
CA PHE A 78 13.00 -47.88 -14.22
C PHE A 78 12.03 -48.76 -13.45
N THR A 79 10.88 -48.20 -13.06
CA THR A 79 9.81 -48.94 -12.36
C THR A 79 9.26 -50.06 -13.24
N LEU A 80 9.01 -49.80 -14.53
CA LEU A 80 8.56 -50.83 -15.47
C LEU A 80 9.57 -51.98 -15.62
N PHE A 81 10.87 -51.69 -15.61
CA PHE A 81 11.92 -52.72 -15.63
C PHE A 81 12.00 -53.53 -14.33
N LEU A 82 11.65 -52.92 -13.19
CA LEU A 82 11.76 -53.55 -11.88
C LEU A 82 10.56 -54.45 -11.54
N PHE A 83 9.36 -54.05 -11.99
CA PHE A 83 8.10 -54.75 -11.69
C PHE A 83 7.48 -55.47 -12.90
N GLY A 84 8.03 -55.28 -14.10
CA GLY A 84 7.71 -56.07 -15.30
C GLY A 84 8.61 -57.28 -15.40
#